data_AF-A0A2A2HPB5-F1
#
_entry.id   AF-A0A2A2HPB5-F1
#
_cell.length_a   1.000
_cell.length_b   1.000
_cell.length_c   1.000
_cell.angle_alpha   90.00
_cell.angle_beta   90.00
_cell.angle_gamma   90.00
#
_symmetry.space_group_name_H-M   'P 1'
#
loop_
_entity.id
_entity.type
_entity.pdbx_description
1 polymer ?
#
loop_
_entity_poly.entity_id
_entity_poly.type
_entity_poly.pdbx_seq_one_letter_code
_entity_poly.pdbx_strand_id
1 'polypeptide(L)'
;MGGMSVVEKPKIQDSKANMLLPEKHRLVAGIFASKEAADAAMKKIKDLRPRLQKVNASNILVLAKDNKGKVEINIIDIGSTSGTNSIFLVERVAADVNTISGKPVGIPTESNVQATHLGYALNPGTVAIGLFVDLQYAGKIEDSIREIGAQVLTSDDLKRIGAGLGAAEGTNDLAVKAAAVPQSALQAAPSVFDWQAEYAYSLGLQAFIYGFPYVYNAFTRYKWTNIPQDPKRIPYAPVNYFWHASELIDATYRDGGCPNNDTLYSVAWVDLGKEPVILTVPEISEERYWAFELVTFTSDNFAYVGRRVGSRVGNYALIGPGWYGNLPEDVTAVTPSSPTPWILILGRTLVDGVDDLPAVHALQAQYKLTPLNFWGKPDVQLPESREVYKPAIALAGTEDPLGAWKTLNSMLLENPPAAHHEVLLKQFATIGIGSGLDVEQQPEVVKNALKRVLSIGIPLLRQQFMSGVWAKFVNGWRYPPINIGRFGDEFLLRAADQSLVGITANDPVEAVYLVNLTDNSGEPLTGIHKYEVTFPKGYEPPVDAFWSMTVYGTDYNFIPNHINRYSIGDRTRGVKKNADGGTTFYLQNESPGPEKESNWLPTGSEAWFTILRMYIPHPAVINAEWKCPPITKVD
;
A
#
# COMPACT_ATOMS: atom_id res chain seq x y z
N MET A 1 36.34 -48.47 -23.84
CA MET A 1 35.40 -49.00 -24.86
C MET A 1 33.99 -48.84 -24.31
N GLY A 2 33.09 -48.34 -25.16
CA GLY A 2 31.80 -47.75 -24.78
C GLY A 2 30.71 -48.72 -24.34
N GLY A 3 29.59 -48.15 -23.91
CA GLY A 3 28.36 -48.87 -23.59
C GLY A 3 27.38 -48.00 -22.77
N MET A 4 26.57 -47.20 -23.46
CA MET A 4 25.39 -46.51 -22.92
C MET A 4 24.31 -47.51 -22.48
N SER A 5 23.57 -47.21 -21.41
CA SER A 5 22.09 -47.18 -21.44
C SER A 5 21.50 -46.52 -20.17
N VAL A 6 21.00 -45.30 -20.35
CA VAL A 6 19.71 -44.72 -19.90
C VAL A 6 19.16 -45.05 -18.50
N VAL A 7 19.02 -43.97 -17.72
CA VAL A 7 18.26 -43.83 -16.48
C VAL A 7 16.76 -43.66 -16.80
N GLU A 8 15.89 -44.48 -16.22
CA GLU A 8 14.46 -44.21 -16.13
C GLU A 8 14.11 -43.60 -14.76
N LYS A 9 13.53 -42.40 -14.78
CA LYS A 9 12.68 -41.85 -13.72
C LYS A 9 11.30 -41.57 -14.32
N PRO A 10 10.18 -42.04 -13.73
CA PRO A 10 8.86 -41.60 -14.16
C PRO A 10 8.45 -40.28 -13.49
N LYS A 11 8.10 -39.33 -14.37
CA LYS A 11 7.10 -38.22 -14.28
C LYS A 11 7.33 -37.08 -13.28
N ILE A 12 8.02 -36.05 -13.78
CA ILE A 12 7.69 -34.64 -13.56
C ILE A 12 6.74 -34.21 -14.68
N GLN A 13 5.63 -33.59 -14.34
CA GLN A 13 4.68 -32.99 -15.27
C GLN A 13 5.16 -31.57 -15.57
N ASP A 14 5.88 -31.39 -16.68
CA ASP A 14 6.31 -30.08 -17.16
C ASP A 14 5.35 -29.50 -18.21
N SER A 15 4.93 -28.27 -17.92
CA SER A 15 4.71 -27.08 -18.76
C SER A 15 4.67 -27.14 -20.32
N LYS A 16 3.85 -26.20 -20.86
CA LYS A 16 3.80 -25.59 -22.22
C LYS A 16 2.86 -26.20 -23.28
N ALA A 17 1.73 -25.52 -23.50
CA ALA A 17 1.09 -25.41 -24.81
C ALA A 17 1.33 -24.00 -25.39
N ASN A 18 2.50 -23.79 -25.98
CA ASN A 18 2.75 -22.70 -26.94
C ASN A 18 2.58 -23.29 -28.35
N MET A 19 1.54 -22.90 -29.08
CA MET A 19 1.46 -23.07 -30.55
C MET A 19 1.78 -21.73 -31.23
N LEU A 20 2.93 -21.67 -31.91
CA LEU A 20 3.33 -20.64 -32.88
C LEU A 20 3.17 -21.22 -34.30
N LEU A 21 2.73 -20.41 -35.27
CA LEU A 21 2.76 -20.75 -36.71
C LEU A 21 4.22 -20.82 -37.21
N PRO A 22 4.60 -21.74 -38.12
CA PRO A 22 5.99 -21.88 -38.57
C PRO A 22 6.42 -20.68 -39.44
N GLU A 23 7.68 -20.25 -39.31
CA GLU A 23 8.34 -19.08 -39.94
C GLU A 23 8.36 -19.02 -41.50
N LYS A 24 7.59 -19.87 -42.19
CA LYS A 24 7.66 -20.09 -43.65
C LYS A 24 6.65 -19.28 -44.50
N HIS A 25 5.85 -18.38 -43.93
CA HIS A 25 4.82 -17.60 -44.66
C HIS A 25 5.09 -16.08 -44.58
N ARG A 26 4.79 -15.35 -45.66
CA ARG A 26 4.95 -13.88 -45.74
C ARG A 26 3.61 -13.18 -46.02
N LEU A 27 3.39 -12.04 -45.36
CA LEU A 27 2.28 -11.13 -45.64
C LEU A 27 2.61 -10.23 -46.84
N VAL A 28 1.76 -10.25 -47.86
CA VAL A 28 1.79 -9.31 -48.99
C VAL A 28 0.53 -8.45 -48.91
N ALA A 29 0.64 -7.12 -48.78
CA ALA A 29 -0.53 -6.25 -48.54
C ALA A 29 -0.63 -5.05 -49.49
N GLY A 30 -1.87 -4.68 -49.85
CA GLY A 30 -2.24 -3.47 -50.61
C GLY A 30 -3.20 -2.56 -49.84
N ILE A 31 -3.05 -1.22 -49.96
CA ILE A 31 -3.86 -0.21 -49.23
C ILE A 31 -4.76 0.60 -50.18
N PHE A 32 -6.01 0.83 -49.78
CA PHE A 32 -7.03 1.59 -50.52
C PHE A 32 -7.57 2.77 -49.69
N ALA A 33 -7.86 3.89 -50.37
CA ALA A 33 -8.21 5.17 -49.75
C ALA A 33 -9.62 5.23 -49.13
N SER A 34 -10.55 4.34 -49.51
CA SER A 34 -11.89 4.26 -48.91
C SER A 34 -12.46 2.83 -48.91
N LYS A 35 -13.49 2.59 -48.10
CA LYS A 35 -14.22 1.31 -48.02
C LYS A 35 -14.92 0.95 -49.33
N GLU A 36 -15.50 1.92 -50.03
CA GLU A 36 -16.14 1.71 -51.34
C GLU A 36 -15.15 1.30 -52.43
N ALA A 37 -13.94 1.91 -52.43
CA ALA A 37 -12.86 1.52 -53.33
C ALA A 37 -12.35 0.10 -53.04
N ALA A 38 -12.27 -0.25 -51.76
CA ALA A 38 -11.87 -1.59 -51.32
C ALA A 38 -12.92 -2.67 -51.64
N ASP A 39 -14.21 -2.37 -51.49
CA ASP A 39 -15.29 -3.30 -51.83
C ASP A 39 -15.35 -3.59 -53.34
N ALA A 40 -15.10 -2.58 -54.18
CA ALA A 40 -14.99 -2.75 -55.63
C ALA A 40 -13.76 -3.60 -56.03
N ALA A 41 -12.63 -3.45 -55.33
CA ALA A 41 -11.43 -4.27 -55.51
C ALA A 41 -11.65 -5.72 -55.06
N MET A 42 -12.31 -5.92 -53.91
CA MET A 42 -12.65 -7.23 -53.35
C MET A 42 -13.56 -8.06 -54.27
N LYS A 43 -14.44 -7.41 -55.05
CA LYS A 43 -15.26 -8.10 -56.05
C LYS A 43 -14.41 -8.74 -57.14
N LYS A 44 -13.37 -8.06 -57.63
CA LYS A 44 -12.45 -8.57 -58.66
C LYS A 44 -11.52 -9.68 -58.14
N ILE A 45 -11.10 -9.59 -56.88
CA ILE A 45 -10.22 -10.60 -56.24
C ILE A 45 -10.94 -11.96 -56.08
N LYS A 46 -12.25 -11.94 -55.79
CA LYS A 46 -13.06 -13.18 -55.68
C LYS A 46 -13.08 -13.98 -56.98
N ASP A 47 -12.99 -13.34 -58.13
CA ASP A 47 -12.96 -14.00 -59.45
C ASP A 47 -11.62 -14.75 -59.71
N LEU A 48 -10.57 -14.45 -58.94
CA LEU A 48 -9.24 -15.09 -59.05
C LEU A 48 -9.08 -16.35 -58.19
N ARG A 49 -10.11 -16.73 -57.41
CA ARG A 49 -10.06 -17.80 -56.40
C ARG A 49 -9.47 -19.14 -56.90
N PRO A 50 -9.83 -19.67 -58.09
CA PRO A 50 -9.31 -20.97 -58.55
C PRO A 50 -7.79 -20.96 -58.85
N ARG A 51 -7.22 -19.79 -59.17
CA ARG A 51 -5.77 -19.64 -59.41
C ARG A 51 -5.01 -19.50 -58.10
N LEU A 52 -5.57 -18.80 -57.12
CA LEU A 52 -4.97 -18.63 -55.80
C LEU A 52 -4.88 -19.95 -55.01
N GLN A 53 -5.87 -20.83 -55.17
CA GLN A 53 -5.84 -22.17 -54.56
C GLN A 53 -4.69 -23.05 -55.09
N LYS A 54 -4.30 -22.92 -56.37
CA LYS A 54 -3.21 -23.71 -56.96
C LYS A 54 -1.82 -23.32 -56.45
N VAL A 55 -1.66 -22.14 -55.85
CA VAL A 55 -0.40 -21.66 -55.26
C VAL A 55 -0.38 -21.74 -53.74
N ASN A 56 -1.30 -22.52 -53.17
CA ASN A 56 -1.43 -22.78 -51.73
C ASN A 56 -1.71 -21.53 -50.88
N ALA A 57 -2.28 -20.47 -51.47
CA ALA A 57 -2.76 -19.31 -50.73
C ALA A 57 -4.04 -19.68 -49.99
N SER A 58 -4.00 -19.66 -48.66
CA SER A 58 -5.02 -20.31 -47.83
C SER A 58 -6.11 -19.35 -47.34
N ASN A 59 -5.82 -18.06 -47.14
CA ASN A 59 -6.77 -17.06 -46.61
C ASN A 59 -6.45 -15.63 -47.07
N ILE A 60 -7.48 -14.77 -47.14
CA ILE A 60 -7.35 -13.32 -47.37
C ILE A 60 -7.70 -12.57 -46.08
N LEU A 61 -6.82 -11.70 -45.61
CA LEU A 61 -7.05 -10.83 -44.47
C LEU A 61 -7.45 -9.44 -44.97
N VAL A 62 -8.59 -8.93 -44.53
CA VAL A 62 -9.04 -7.56 -44.79
C VAL A 62 -9.08 -6.81 -43.46
N LEU A 63 -8.36 -5.69 -43.40
CA LEU A 63 -8.31 -4.80 -42.24
C LEU A 63 -8.88 -3.46 -42.67
N ALA A 64 -10.02 -3.07 -42.10
CA ALA A 64 -10.65 -1.79 -42.36
C ALA A 64 -10.65 -0.98 -41.07
N LYS A 65 -10.10 0.24 -41.07
CA LYS A 65 -10.19 1.11 -39.89
C LYS A 65 -11.31 2.10 -40.14
N ASP A 66 -12.40 1.99 -39.41
CA ASP A 66 -13.52 2.91 -39.58
C ASP A 66 -13.15 4.35 -39.15
N ASN A 67 -14.03 5.30 -39.43
CA ASN A 67 -13.79 6.72 -39.12
C ASN A 67 -13.69 6.99 -37.60
N LYS A 68 -14.03 6.03 -36.74
CA LYS A 68 -13.93 6.08 -35.28
C LYS A 68 -12.68 5.37 -34.77
N GLY A 69 -11.78 4.98 -35.68
CA GLY A 69 -10.50 4.36 -35.36
C GLY A 69 -10.60 2.89 -34.98
N LYS A 70 -11.79 2.29 -35.04
CA LYS A 70 -11.98 0.87 -34.77
C LYS A 70 -11.51 0.10 -35.99
N VAL A 71 -10.55 -0.81 -35.78
CA VAL A 71 -10.10 -1.73 -36.83
C VAL A 71 -11.05 -2.91 -36.87
N GLU A 72 -11.83 -2.99 -37.93
CA GLU A 72 -12.59 -4.16 -38.30
C GLU A 72 -11.69 -5.16 -39.02
N ILE A 73 -11.70 -6.41 -38.55
CA ILE A 73 -10.91 -7.50 -39.10
C ILE A 73 -11.86 -8.49 -39.73
N ASN A 74 -11.68 -8.76 -41.02
CA ASN A 74 -12.42 -9.80 -41.73
C ASN A 74 -11.43 -10.75 -42.39
N ILE A 75 -11.57 -12.04 -42.13
CA ILE A 75 -10.85 -13.07 -42.88
C ILE A 75 -11.83 -13.74 -43.83
N ILE A 76 -11.44 -13.76 -45.11
CA ILE A 76 -12.19 -14.47 -46.14
C ILE A 76 -11.43 -15.75 -46.42
N ASP A 77 -12.04 -16.86 -45.99
CA ASP A 77 -11.57 -18.19 -46.34
C ASP A 77 -11.76 -18.40 -47.84
N ILE A 78 -10.68 -18.72 -48.53
CA ILE A 78 -10.69 -19.03 -49.96
C ILE A 78 -10.53 -20.53 -50.23
N GLY A 79 -10.55 -21.36 -49.18
CA GLY A 79 -10.44 -22.81 -49.19
C GLY A 79 -9.03 -23.26 -48.79
N SER A 80 -8.78 -23.51 -47.51
CA SER A 80 -7.50 -24.01 -46.98
C SER A 80 -7.35 -25.54 -47.09
N THR A 81 -6.13 -26.01 -47.39
CA THR A 81 -5.70 -27.41 -47.24
C THR A 81 -4.73 -27.64 -46.07
N SER A 82 -4.40 -26.60 -45.28
CA SER A 82 -3.28 -26.62 -44.31
C SER A 82 -3.69 -26.72 -42.83
N GLY A 83 -4.96 -27.00 -42.53
CA GLY A 83 -5.40 -27.44 -41.19
C GLY A 83 -5.26 -26.41 -40.04
N THR A 84 -5.07 -25.13 -40.35
CA THR A 84 -5.04 -24.08 -39.31
C THR A 84 -6.47 -23.67 -38.96
N ASN A 85 -6.84 -23.67 -37.68
CA ASN A 85 -8.16 -23.23 -37.23
C ASN A 85 -8.31 -21.71 -37.45
N SER A 86 -9.09 -21.34 -38.48
CA SER A 86 -9.26 -19.94 -38.92
C SER A 86 -9.96 -19.07 -37.88
N ILE A 87 -10.89 -19.62 -37.11
CA ILE A 87 -11.62 -18.90 -36.05
C ILE A 87 -10.66 -18.50 -34.93
N PHE A 88 -9.79 -19.42 -34.52
CA PHE A 88 -8.81 -19.15 -33.47
C PHE A 88 -7.76 -18.10 -33.88
N LEU A 89 -7.39 -18.03 -35.16
CA LEU A 89 -6.48 -17.00 -35.67
C LEU A 89 -7.16 -15.62 -35.73
N VAL A 90 -8.43 -15.56 -36.17
CA VAL A 90 -9.23 -14.33 -36.15
C VAL A 90 -9.40 -13.83 -34.73
N GLU A 91 -9.78 -14.69 -33.79
CA GLU A 91 -9.94 -14.35 -32.39
C GLU A 91 -8.62 -13.90 -31.77
N ARG A 92 -7.50 -14.51 -32.14
CA ARG A 92 -6.17 -14.13 -31.64
C ARG A 92 -5.68 -12.81 -32.22
N VAL A 93 -5.79 -12.58 -33.53
CA VAL A 93 -5.45 -11.28 -34.14
C VAL A 93 -6.40 -10.18 -33.67
N ALA A 94 -7.70 -10.47 -33.52
CA ALA A 94 -8.68 -9.51 -32.99
C ALA A 94 -8.45 -9.25 -31.50
N ALA A 95 -8.07 -10.25 -30.70
CA ALA A 95 -7.69 -10.08 -29.30
C ALA A 95 -6.38 -9.29 -29.16
N ASP A 96 -5.36 -9.58 -29.97
CA ASP A 96 -4.07 -8.86 -29.98
C ASP A 96 -4.25 -7.41 -30.46
N VAL A 97 -5.09 -7.18 -31.49
CA VAL A 97 -5.52 -5.84 -31.89
C VAL A 97 -6.23 -5.16 -30.70
N ASN A 98 -7.20 -5.80 -30.05
CA ASN A 98 -7.91 -5.19 -28.93
C ASN A 98 -7.08 -5.02 -27.64
N THR A 99 -5.99 -5.77 -27.44
CA THR A 99 -5.16 -5.77 -26.21
C THR A 99 -3.88 -4.93 -26.32
N ILE A 100 -3.46 -4.54 -27.53
CA ILE A 100 -2.34 -3.62 -27.75
C ILE A 100 -2.87 -2.20 -27.98
N SER A 101 -2.99 -1.44 -26.90
CA SER A 101 -2.54 -0.05 -26.96
C SER A 101 -1.54 0.15 -25.83
N GLY A 102 -0.30 -0.25 -26.14
CA GLY A 102 0.87 0.09 -25.35
C GLY A 102 1.62 -1.07 -24.70
N LYS A 103 1.16 -2.32 -24.79
CA LYS A 103 2.09 -3.42 -24.52
C LYS A 103 3.12 -3.54 -25.65
N PRO A 104 4.41 -3.64 -25.31
CA PRO A 104 5.47 -3.76 -26.30
C PRO A 104 5.29 -5.07 -27.05
N VAL A 105 5.34 -4.99 -28.38
CA VAL A 105 5.04 -6.12 -29.24
C VAL A 105 6.29 -6.95 -29.45
N GLY A 106 6.10 -8.28 -29.57
CA GLY A 106 7.18 -9.23 -29.80
C GLY A 106 7.98 -8.97 -31.08
N ILE A 107 8.92 -9.87 -31.38
CA ILE A 107 9.86 -9.71 -32.50
C ILE A 107 9.09 -9.48 -33.83
N PRO A 108 9.46 -8.49 -34.67
CA PRO A 108 8.72 -8.11 -35.88
C PRO A 108 8.52 -9.20 -36.95
N THR A 109 9.09 -10.38 -36.74
CA THR A 109 9.11 -11.49 -37.70
C THR A 109 7.86 -12.38 -37.65
N GLU A 110 6.99 -12.19 -36.64
CA GLU A 110 5.77 -12.98 -36.51
C GLU A 110 4.59 -12.40 -37.33
N SER A 111 3.87 -13.26 -38.04
CA SER A 111 2.78 -12.85 -38.96
C SER A 111 1.61 -12.14 -38.27
N ASN A 112 1.28 -12.51 -37.03
CA ASN A 112 0.18 -11.88 -36.28
C ASN A 112 0.56 -10.47 -35.78
N VAL A 113 1.84 -10.27 -35.42
CA VAL A 113 2.40 -8.97 -35.04
C VAL A 113 2.37 -8.00 -36.23
N GLN A 114 2.76 -8.46 -37.42
CA GLN A 114 2.74 -7.65 -38.65
C GLN A 114 1.32 -7.24 -39.06
N ALA A 115 0.35 -8.16 -38.99
CA ALA A 115 -1.05 -7.87 -39.29
C ALA A 115 -1.68 -6.89 -38.28
N THR A 116 -1.36 -7.06 -36.99
CA THR A 116 -1.85 -6.18 -35.90
C THR A 116 -1.32 -4.75 -36.08
N HIS A 117 -0.03 -4.60 -36.40
CA HIS A 117 0.55 -3.28 -36.63
C HIS A 117 0.04 -2.64 -37.92
N LEU A 118 -0.14 -3.42 -38.98
CA LEU A 118 -0.70 -2.91 -40.24
C LEU A 118 -2.13 -2.38 -40.03
N GLY A 119 -2.99 -3.13 -39.33
CA GLY A 119 -4.36 -2.71 -39.06
C GLY A 119 -4.44 -1.42 -38.25
N TYR A 120 -3.58 -1.25 -37.25
CA TYR A 120 -3.50 -0.02 -36.47
C TYR A 120 -2.86 1.15 -37.20
N ALA A 121 -1.90 0.89 -38.08
CA ALA A 121 -1.25 1.90 -38.88
C ALA A 121 -2.20 2.52 -39.93
N LEU A 122 -3.29 1.85 -40.30
CA LEU A 122 -4.27 2.42 -41.24
C LEU A 122 -4.84 3.76 -40.78
N ASN A 123 -5.12 4.63 -41.74
CA ASN A 123 -5.88 5.85 -41.49
C ASN A 123 -7.37 5.51 -41.29
N PRO A 124 -8.09 6.26 -40.45
CA PRO A 124 -9.55 6.16 -40.38
C PRO A 124 -10.18 6.33 -41.77
N GLY A 125 -11.10 5.44 -42.13
CA GLY A 125 -11.77 5.39 -43.43
C GLY A 125 -11.06 4.55 -44.50
N THR A 126 -9.82 4.11 -44.27
CA THR A 126 -9.03 3.30 -45.22
C THR A 126 -9.15 1.81 -44.97
N VAL A 127 -8.89 1.02 -46.02
CA VAL A 127 -8.94 -0.44 -45.97
C VAL A 127 -7.66 -1.01 -46.57
N ALA A 128 -7.03 -1.94 -45.86
CA ALA A 128 -5.95 -2.77 -46.39
C ALA A 128 -6.39 -4.21 -46.61
N ILE A 129 -5.85 -4.81 -47.66
CA ILE A 129 -6.04 -6.22 -48.00
C ILE A 129 -4.67 -6.89 -47.97
N GLY A 130 -4.50 -7.87 -47.09
CA GLY A 130 -3.31 -8.68 -46.91
C GLY A 130 -3.51 -10.14 -47.33
N LEU A 131 -2.54 -10.71 -48.04
CA LEU A 131 -2.49 -12.10 -48.46
C LEU A 131 -1.32 -12.79 -47.79
N PHE A 132 -1.58 -13.90 -47.09
CA PHE A 132 -0.52 -14.76 -46.58
C PHE A 132 -0.18 -15.83 -47.62
N VAL A 133 1.05 -15.81 -48.10
CA VAL A 133 1.50 -16.68 -49.17
C VAL A 133 2.85 -17.30 -48.81
N ASP A 134 3.12 -18.49 -49.37
CA ASP A 134 4.43 -19.10 -49.28
C ASP A 134 5.47 -18.17 -49.93
N LEU A 135 6.60 -17.99 -49.24
CA LEU A 135 7.69 -17.08 -49.61
C LEU A 135 8.10 -17.23 -51.09
N GLN A 136 8.08 -18.45 -51.63
CA GLN A 136 8.49 -18.74 -53.01
C GLN A 136 7.54 -18.13 -54.09
N TYR A 137 6.32 -17.74 -53.74
CA TYR A 137 5.33 -17.18 -54.68
C TYR A 137 5.04 -15.69 -54.51
N ALA A 138 5.63 -15.03 -53.52
CA ALA A 138 5.33 -13.65 -53.15
C ALA A 138 5.46 -12.65 -54.31
N GLY A 139 6.57 -12.69 -55.06
CA GLY A 139 6.85 -11.69 -56.11
C GLY A 139 5.82 -11.65 -57.24
N LYS A 140 5.28 -12.80 -57.67
CA LYS A 140 4.27 -12.84 -58.75
C LYS A 140 2.91 -12.27 -58.33
N ILE A 141 2.60 -12.33 -57.04
CA ILE A 141 1.34 -11.83 -56.47
C ILE A 141 1.43 -10.32 -56.23
N GLU A 142 2.60 -9.80 -55.90
CA GLU A 142 2.87 -8.36 -55.75
C GLU A 142 2.58 -7.60 -57.06
N ASP A 143 3.03 -8.10 -58.21
CA ASP A 143 2.83 -7.41 -59.50
C ASP A 143 1.34 -7.27 -59.88
N SER A 144 0.53 -8.32 -59.66
CA SER A 144 -0.91 -8.29 -59.95
C SER A 144 -1.71 -7.34 -59.04
N ILE A 145 -1.24 -7.07 -57.82
CA ILE A 145 -1.89 -6.12 -56.90
C ILE A 145 -1.63 -4.67 -57.34
N ARG A 146 -0.47 -4.38 -57.94
CA ARG A 146 -0.15 -3.03 -58.44
C ARG A 146 -1.05 -2.62 -59.61
N GLU A 147 -1.39 -3.56 -60.49
CA GLU A 147 -2.23 -3.30 -61.67
C GLU A 147 -3.67 -2.86 -61.34
N ILE A 148 -4.18 -3.16 -60.14
CA ILE A 148 -5.52 -2.74 -59.68
C ILE A 148 -5.52 -1.39 -58.94
N GLY A 149 -4.43 -0.63 -59.05
CA GLY A 149 -4.28 0.70 -58.48
C GLY A 149 -3.92 0.73 -57.00
N ALA A 150 -3.48 -0.41 -56.44
CA ALA A 150 -3.08 -0.53 -55.04
C ALA A 150 -1.56 -0.44 -54.89
N GLN A 151 -1.09 0.14 -53.79
CA GLN A 151 0.34 0.12 -53.45
C GLN A 151 0.68 -1.12 -52.60
N VAL A 152 1.70 -1.86 -53.03
CA VAL A 152 2.23 -3.04 -52.31
C VAL A 152 3.30 -2.65 -51.29
N LEU A 153 3.23 -3.24 -50.09
CA LEU A 153 4.20 -3.05 -48.99
C LEU A 153 5.41 -3.98 -49.10
N THR A 154 6.62 -3.44 -48.93
CA THR A 154 7.88 -4.22 -48.96
C THR A 154 8.23 -4.81 -47.59
N SER A 155 9.22 -5.70 -47.53
CA SER A 155 9.68 -6.30 -46.26
C SER A 155 10.25 -5.26 -45.28
N ASP A 156 10.83 -4.17 -45.79
CA ASP A 156 11.38 -3.12 -44.94
C ASP A 156 10.29 -2.15 -44.46
N ASP A 157 9.23 -1.93 -45.25
CA ASP A 157 8.03 -1.23 -44.78
C ASP A 157 7.39 -1.99 -43.61
N LEU A 158 7.24 -3.32 -43.74
CA LEU A 158 6.69 -4.17 -42.68
C LEU A 158 7.57 -4.20 -41.42
N LYS A 159 8.90 -4.16 -41.56
CA LYS A 159 9.82 -4.06 -40.39
C LYS A 159 9.72 -2.70 -39.69
N ARG A 160 9.56 -1.59 -40.44
CA ARG A 160 9.31 -0.26 -39.84
C ARG A 160 7.97 -0.19 -39.12
N ILE A 161 6.91 -0.75 -39.71
CA ILE A 161 5.60 -0.89 -39.09
C ILE A 161 5.71 -1.79 -37.84
N GLY A 162 6.44 -2.89 -37.95
CA GLY A 162 6.81 -3.82 -36.87
C GLY A 162 7.52 -3.18 -35.68
N ALA A 163 8.45 -2.26 -35.94
CA ALA A 163 9.22 -1.55 -34.92
C ALA A 163 8.52 -0.27 -34.38
N GLY A 164 7.29 0.02 -34.85
CA GLY A 164 6.53 1.22 -34.46
C GLY A 164 7.07 2.54 -35.02
N LEU A 165 8.09 2.50 -35.88
CA LEU A 165 8.81 3.69 -36.37
C LEU A 165 8.01 4.49 -37.42
N GLY A 166 6.98 3.89 -38.03
CA GLY A 166 6.09 4.59 -38.97
C GLY A 166 5.07 5.53 -38.32
N ALA A 167 4.88 5.48 -37.01
CA ALA A 167 3.91 6.31 -36.27
C ALA A 167 4.55 7.54 -35.60
N ALA A 168 5.88 7.70 -35.70
CA ALA A 168 6.65 8.61 -34.88
C ALA A 168 6.53 10.10 -35.22
N GLU A 169 5.96 10.50 -36.37
CA GLU A 169 5.88 11.92 -36.78
C GLU A 169 4.46 12.39 -37.18
N GLY A 170 3.40 11.74 -36.69
CA GLY A 170 2.04 12.28 -36.83
C GLY A 170 1.42 12.23 -38.24
N THR A 171 2.16 11.74 -39.25
CA THR A 171 1.59 11.17 -40.47
C THR A 171 2.26 9.83 -40.70
N ASN A 172 1.49 8.74 -40.69
CA ASN A 172 2.02 7.45 -41.13
C ASN A 172 2.64 7.65 -42.53
N ASP A 173 3.87 7.19 -42.78
CA ASP A 173 4.50 7.24 -44.11
C ASP A 173 3.58 6.60 -45.20
N LEU A 174 2.70 5.68 -44.80
CA LEU A 174 1.61 5.15 -45.63
C LEU A 174 0.50 6.16 -45.93
N ALA A 175 0.18 7.05 -44.99
CA ALA A 175 -0.73 8.18 -45.17
C ALA A 175 -0.16 9.21 -46.13
N VAL A 176 1.14 9.52 -46.06
CA VAL A 176 1.81 10.43 -46.99
C VAL A 176 1.83 9.86 -48.42
N LYS A 177 2.04 8.55 -48.57
CA LYS A 177 1.91 7.85 -49.87
C LYS A 177 0.48 7.74 -50.38
N ALA A 178 -0.53 7.67 -49.50
CA ALA A 178 -1.96 7.65 -49.88
C ALA A 178 -2.54 9.06 -50.11
N ALA A 179 -2.00 10.08 -49.45
CA ALA A 179 -2.43 11.49 -49.48
C ALA A 179 -1.84 12.30 -50.66
N ALA A 180 -1.22 11.64 -51.65
CA ALA A 180 -0.97 12.25 -52.96
C ALA A 180 -2.27 12.52 -53.77
N VAL A 181 -3.44 12.43 -53.12
CA VAL A 181 -4.77 12.75 -53.66
C VAL A 181 -5.38 13.87 -52.79
N PRO A 182 -5.90 15.00 -53.35
CA PRO A 182 -6.08 16.27 -52.62
C PRO A 182 -7.28 16.39 -51.64
N GLN A 183 -7.25 17.48 -50.87
CA GLN A 183 -7.64 17.70 -49.45
C GLN A 183 -8.83 18.69 -49.24
N SER A 184 -9.54 18.66 -48.10
CA SER A 184 -10.27 19.84 -47.54
C SER A 184 -10.41 19.80 -45.99
N ALA A 185 -10.57 20.99 -45.37
CA ALA A 185 -10.02 21.45 -44.06
C ALA A 185 -10.50 20.78 -42.74
N LEU A 186 -9.57 20.65 -41.77
CA LEU A 186 -9.72 19.98 -40.46
C LEU A 186 -9.84 20.96 -39.27
N GLN A 187 -10.78 20.67 -38.35
CA GLN A 187 -10.82 21.18 -36.97
C GLN A 187 -9.86 20.38 -36.06
N ALA A 188 -9.36 21.00 -34.99
CA ALA A 188 -8.37 20.42 -34.06
C ALA A 188 -8.87 19.14 -33.36
N ALA A 189 -8.04 18.10 -33.35
CA ALA A 189 -8.35 16.77 -32.80
C ALA A 189 -8.12 16.68 -31.27
N PRO A 190 -8.89 15.84 -30.54
CA PRO A 190 -8.69 15.60 -29.11
C PRO A 190 -7.46 14.69 -28.82
N SER A 191 -6.73 14.94 -27.72
CA SER A 191 -5.47 14.26 -27.36
C SER A 191 -5.67 12.83 -26.82
N VAL A 192 -4.85 11.88 -27.28
CA VAL A 192 -4.89 10.44 -26.89
C VAL A 192 -4.00 10.11 -25.66
N PHE A 193 -3.15 11.05 -25.21
CA PHE A 193 -2.29 10.90 -24.04
C PHE A 193 -2.13 12.27 -23.35
N ASP A 194 -2.44 12.35 -22.05
CA ASP A 194 -2.32 13.57 -21.25
C ASP A 194 -1.20 13.40 -20.22
N TRP A 195 0.00 13.89 -20.57
CA TRP A 195 1.17 13.81 -19.69
C TRP A 195 0.97 14.57 -18.38
N GLN A 196 0.12 15.60 -18.34
CA GLN A 196 -0.14 16.39 -17.13
C GLN A 196 -0.91 15.55 -16.11
N ALA A 197 -1.86 14.73 -16.58
CA ALA A 197 -2.61 13.81 -15.73
C ALA A 197 -1.69 12.77 -15.07
N GLU A 198 -0.85 12.10 -15.86
CA GLU A 198 0.03 11.03 -15.34
C GLU A 198 1.16 11.57 -14.47
N TYR A 199 1.71 12.74 -14.83
CA TYR A 199 2.70 13.43 -13.99
C TYR A 199 2.09 13.82 -12.63
N ALA A 200 0.90 14.43 -12.63
CA ALA A 200 0.21 14.80 -11.41
C ALA A 200 -0.19 13.61 -10.55
N TYR A 201 -0.58 12.49 -11.17
CA TYR A 201 -0.88 11.25 -10.45
C TYR A 201 0.37 10.67 -9.77
N SER A 202 1.50 10.61 -10.48
CA SER A 202 2.77 10.10 -9.95
C SER A 202 3.28 10.93 -8.78
N LEU A 203 3.36 12.27 -8.94
CA LEU A 203 3.74 13.16 -7.84
C LEU A 203 2.71 13.16 -6.71
N GLY A 204 1.42 13.10 -7.04
CA GLY A 204 0.34 13.00 -6.07
C GLY A 204 0.49 11.77 -5.18
N LEU A 205 0.88 10.61 -5.73
CA LEU A 205 1.14 9.42 -4.91
C LEU A 205 2.28 9.61 -3.92
N GLN A 206 3.39 10.22 -4.36
CA GLN A 206 4.52 10.52 -3.48
C GLN A 206 4.11 11.54 -2.39
N ALA A 207 3.32 12.56 -2.76
CA ALA A 207 2.80 13.55 -1.84
C ALA A 207 1.80 12.95 -0.83
N PHE A 208 0.99 11.97 -1.26
CA PHE A 208 0.10 11.23 -0.37
C PHE A 208 0.88 10.44 0.67
N ILE A 209 1.88 9.66 0.25
CA ILE A 209 2.71 8.86 1.16
C ILE A 209 3.44 9.77 2.15
N TYR A 210 4.07 10.83 1.65
CA TYR A 210 4.74 11.84 2.48
C TYR A 210 3.79 12.50 3.49
N GLY A 211 2.63 12.93 3.01
CA GLY A 211 1.66 13.74 3.73
C GLY A 211 0.68 12.96 4.60
N PHE A 212 0.62 11.63 4.48
CA PHE A 212 -0.38 10.82 5.17
C PHE A 212 -0.40 11.04 6.68
N PRO A 213 0.75 11.03 7.41
CA PRO A 213 0.74 11.29 8.85
C PRO A 213 0.18 12.67 9.22
N TYR A 214 0.44 13.71 8.42
CA TYR A 214 -0.10 15.04 8.66
C TYR A 214 -1.63 15.05 8.58
N VAL A 215 -2.20 14.45 7.52
CA VAL A 215 -3.66 14.43 7.34
C VAL A 215 -4.31 13.54 8.39
N TYR A 216 -3.72 12.38 8.68
CA TYR A 216 -4.24 11.44 9.66
C TYR A 216 -4.19 12.02 11.08
N ASN A 217 -3.10 12.67 11.48
CA ASN A 217 -3.01 13.31 12.79
C ASN A 217 -3.85 14.57 12.90
N ALA A 218 -4.11 15.31 11.81
CA ALA A 218 -5.11 16.38 11.82
C ALA A 218 -6.50 15.83 12.14
N PHE A 219 -6.89 14.73 11.50
CA PHE A 219 -8.13 14.00 11.77
C PHE A 219 -8.22 13.52 13.20
N THR A 220 -7.20 12.79 13.68
CA THR A 220 -7.17 12.25 15.04
C THR A 220 -7.17 13.35 16.09
N ARG A 221 -6.43 14.44 15.87
CA ARG A 221 -6.47 15.64 16.73
C ARG A 221 -7.87 16.20 16.83
N TYR A 222 -8.49 16.57 15.70
CA TYR A 222 -9.85 17.12 15.71
C TYR A 222 -10.89 16.14 16.29
N LYS A 223 -10.78 14.85 15.99
CA LYS A 223 -11.67 13.83 16.54
C LYS A 223 -11.60 13.81 18.06
N TRP A 224 -10.39 13.73 18.63
CA TRP A 224 -10.18 13.61 20.07
C TRP A 224 -10.33 14.93 20.82
N THR A 225 -10.30 16.08 20.15
CA THR A 225 -10.53 17.38 20.78
C THR A 225 -11.92 17.95 20.55
N ASN A 226 -12.66 17.59 19.50
CA ASN A 226 -13.90 18.29 19.12
C ASN A 226 -15.12 17.39 18.97
N ILE A 227 -14.97 16.09 18.69
CA ILE A 227 -16.11 15.20 18.47
C ILE A 227 -16.37 14.43 19.77
N PRO A 228 -17.53 14.58 20.43
CA PRO A 228 -17.86 13.80 21.63
C PRO A 228 -17.74 12.29 21.38
N GLN A 229 -17.08 11.59 22.30
CA GLN A 229 -16.86 10.13 22.26
C GLN A 229 -17.30 9.51 23.60
N ASP A 230 -17.32 8.18 23.67
CA ASP A 230 -17.36 7.48 24.97
C ASP A 230 -16.03 7.73 25.70
N PRO A 231 -16.01 8.60 26.73
CA PRO A 231 -14.77 9.03 27.37
C PRO A 231 -14.17 7.91 28.23
N LYS A 232 -14.81 6.76 28.38
CA LYS A 232 -14.21 5.62 29.09
C LYS A 232 -13.09 4.97 28.28
N ARG A 233 -13.21 5.01 26.95
CA ARG A 233 -12.43 4.17 26.02
C ARG A 233 -11.77 4.92 24.89
N ILE A 234 -12.33 6.06 24.49
CA ILE A 234 -11.85 6.83 23.35
C ILE A 234 -11.43 8.21 23.87
N PRO A 235 -10.26 8.73 23.44
CA PRO A 235 -9.81 10.04 23.85
C PRO A 235 -10.80 11.16 23.51
N TYR A 236 -11.13 11.95 24.53
CA TYR A 236 -11.90 13.18 24.39
C TYR A 236 -11.47 14.21 25.43
N ALA A 237 -10.58 15.14 25.06
CA ALA A 237 -10.06 16.17 25.95
C ALA A 237 -9.70 17.47 25.19
N PRO A 238 -9.75 18.64 25.85
CA PRO A 238 -9.18 19.87 25.29
C PRO A 238 -7.67 19.77 25.06
N VAL A 239 -7.12 20.67 24.24
CA VAL A 239 -5.68 20.80 24.00
C VAL A 239 -4.96 21.11 25.31
N ASN A 240 -3.80 20.47 25.53
CA ASN A 240 -3.01 20.54 26.75
C ASN A 240 -3.67 19.92 28.00
N TYR A 241 -4.65 19.03 27.81
CA TYR A 241 -5.23 18.23 28.90
C TYR A 241 -5.10 16.75 28.61
N PHE A 242 -4.87 15.96 29.66
CA PHE A 242 -4.97 14.53 29.56
C PHE A 242 -6.41 14.08 29.50
N TRP A 243 -6.68 13.19 28.56
CA TRP A 243 -7.70 12.17 28.72
C TRP A 243 -7.07 10.92 29.35
N HIS A 244 -7.78 10.24 30.24
CA HIS A 244 -7.35 8.99 30.85
C HIS A 244 -8.36 7.87 30.53
N ALA A 245 -7.86 6.74 30.04
CA ALA A 245 -8.68 5.54 29.91
C ALA A 245 -9.12 5.07 31.31
N SER A 246 -10.42 4.85 31.50
CA SER A 246 -10.95 4.42 32.80
C SER A 246 -10.89 2.91 33.01
N GLU A 247 -10.74 2.14 31.94
CA GLU A 247 -10.74 0.69 31.97
C GLU A 247 -9.79 0.11 30.92
N LEU A 248 -9.37 -1.13 31.15
CA LEU A 248 -8.65 -1.90 30.15
C LEU A 248 -9.58 -2.18 28.95
N ILE A 249 -9.04 -2.06 27.75
CA ILE A 249 -9.81 -2.26 26.53
C ILE A 249 -10.26 -3.73 26.42
N ASP A 250 -11.53 -3.94 26.08
CA ASP A 250 -12.14 -5.25 25.89
C ASP A 250 -12.65 -5.45 24.46
N ALA A 251 -13.27 -6.61 24.20
CA ALA A 251 -13.80 -6.94 22.89
C ALA A 251 -15.02 -6.12 22.45
N THR A 252 -15.43 -5.07 23.16
CA THR A 252 -16.47 -4.12 22.74
C THR A 252 -15.89 -2.85 22.12
N TYR A 253 -14.59 -2.58 22.27
CA TYR A 253 -13.91 -1.46 21.63
C TYR A 253 -13.80 -1.65 20.11
N ARG A 254 -14.09 -0.60 19.34
CA ARG A 254 -14.10 -0.62 17.87
C ARG A 254 -13.38 0.55 17.21
N ASP A 255 -12.71 1.40 18.00
CA ASP A 255 -12.20 2.69 17.51
C ASP A 255 -10.74 2.66 17.01
N GLY A 256 -10.06 1.52 17.06
CA GLY A 256 -8.66 1.39 16.66
C GLY A 256 -8.22 -0.03 16.34
N GLY A 257 -7.05 -0.17 15.69
CA GLY A 257 -6.48 -1.45 15.26
C GLY A 257 -5.51 -2.03 16.29
N CYS A 258 -5.86 -3.16 16.87
CA CYS A 258 -5.03 -3.95 17.80
C CYS A 258 -4.62 -3.26 19.11
N PRO A 259 -5.57 -2.71 19.91
CA PRO A 259 -5.24 -2.14 21.22
C PRO A 259 -4.58 -3.19 22.13
N ASN A 260 -3.71 -2.75 23.04
CA ASN A 260 -3.21 -3.63 24.11
C ASN A 260 -4.28 -3.81 25.20
N ASN A 261 -4.09 -4.83 26.05
CA ASN A 261 -4.87 -5.05 27.27
C ASN A 261 -3.91 -5.21 28.47
N ASP A 262 -2.92 -4.32 28.53
CA ASP A 262 -1.84 -4.38 29.54
C ASP A 262 -1.75 -3.07 30.35
N THR A 263 -2.15 -1.95 29.74
CA THR A 263 -1.90 -0.61 30.28
C THR A 263 -3.15 0.27 30.19
N LEU A 264 -3.36 1.19 31.12
CA LEU A 264 -4.26 2.32 30.90
C LEU A 264 -3.54 3.45 30.17
N TYR A 265 -4.22 4.01 29.19
CA TYR A 265 -3.73 5.13 28.40
C TYR A 265 -3.96 6.48 29.09
N SER A 266 -3.04 7.41 28.88
CA SER A 266 -3.18 8.84 29.20
C SER A 266 -2.74 9.64 27.99
N VAL A 267 -3.70 10.24 27.29
CA VAL A 267 -3.50 10.79 25.95
C VAL A 267 -3.73 12.29 25.97
N ALA A 268 -2.86 13.05 25.31
CA ALA A 268 -3.03 14.49 25.14
C ALA A 268 -2.47 14.96 23.80
N TRP A 269 -3.23 15.80 23.10
CA TRP A 269 -2.68 16.68 22.07
C TRP A 269 -2.15 17.94 22.75
N VAL A 270 -0.89 18.30 22.46
CA VAL A 270 -0.20 19.40 23.12
C VAL A 270 0.30 20.40 22.08
N ASP A 271 0.02 21.68 22.31
CA ASP A 271 0.52 22.81 21.51
C ASP A 271 1.74 23.44 22.20
N LEU A 272 2.89 23.27 21.57
CA LEU A 272 4.19 23.84 21.97
C LEU A 272 4.61 25.04 21.11
N GLY A 273 3.72 25.54 20.24
CA GLY A 273 4.05 26.60 19.29
C GLY A 273 4.27 27.97 19.94
N LYS A 274 3.74 28.19 21.14
CA LYS A 274 3.89 29.46 21.88
C LYS A 274 4.92 29.39 23.00
N GLU A 275 4.92 28.29 23.75
CA GLU A 275 5.73 28.11 24.94
C GLU A 275 5.83 26.62 25.32
N PRO A 276 6.81 26.23 26.17
CA PRO A 276 6.87 24.88 26.71
C PRO A 276 5.65 24.53 27.54
N VAL A 277 5.29 23.25 27.53
CA VAL A 277 4.29 22.67 28.43
C VAL A 277 5.00 21.72 29.39
N ILE A 278 4.76 21.88 30.67
CA ILE A 278 5.38 21.10 31.73
C ILE A 278 4.53 19.86 32.04
N LEU A 279 5.11 18.69 31.82
CA LEU A 279 4.56 17.40 32.24
C LEU A 279 4.98 17.11 33.68
N THR A 280 4.03 17.11 34.61
CA THR A 280 4.26 16.66 35.99
C THR A 280 3.93 15.18 36.11
N VAL A 281 4.89 14.42 36.66
CA VAL A 281 4.75 13.00 36.95
C VAL A 281 4.88 12.80 38.46
N PRO A 282 3.92 12.10 39.12
CA PRO A 282 4.00 11.76 40.53
C PRO A 282 5.07 10.70 40.80
N GLU A 283 5.27 10.37 42.08
CA GLU A 283 6.04 9.19 42.45
C GLU A 283 5.33 7.92 41.95
N ILE A 284 6.05 7.10 41.19
CA ILE A 284 5.58 5.82 40.67
C ILE A 284 6.63 4.77 41.07
N SER A 285 6.17 3.65 41.64
CA SER A 285 7.04 2.53 42.01
C SER A 285 8.00 2.14 40.87
N GLU A 286 9.27 1.92 41.21
CA GLU A 286 10.30 1.52 40.24
C GLU A 286 9.99 0.18 39.55
N GLU A 287 9.15 -0.66 40.17
CA GLU A 287 8.71 -1.94 39.61
C GLU A 287 7.59 -1.79 38.57
N ARG A 288 6.81 -0.71 38.63
CA ARG A 288 5.68 -0.50 37.71
C ARG A 288 6.19 0.07 36.39
N TYR A 289 5.84 -0.58 35.28
CA TYR A 289 6.09 0.01 33.97
C TYR A 289 5.19 1.23 33.72
N TRP A 290 5.80 2.31 33.25
CA TRP A 290 5.12 3.48 32.74
C TRP A 290 6.01 4.21 31.74
N ALA A 291 5.38 4.83 30.75
CA ALA A 291 6.04 5.68 29.76
C ALA A 291 5.05 6.68 29.16
N PHE A 292 5.53 7.90 28.90
CA PHE A 292 4.94 8.87 28.00
C PHE A 292 5.77 8.88 26.73
N GLU A 293 5.22 8.28 25.68
CA GLU A 293 5.71 8.37 24.31
C GLU A 293 5.41 9.78 23.77
N LEU A 294 6.45 10.49 23.34
CA LEU A 294 6.34 11.87 22.86
C LEU A 294 6.56 11.90 21.36
N VAL A 295 5.48 12.21 20.64
CA VAL A 295 5.36 12.00 19.20
C VAL A 295 5.22 13.33 18.49
N THR A 296 5.99 13.55 17.44
CA THR A 296 5.82 14.70 16.54
C THR A 296 4.50 14.61 15.79
N PHE A 297 4.11 15.70 15.13
CA PHE A 297 2.90 15.70 14.31
C PHE A 297 2.95 14.71 13.13
N THR A 298 4.13 14.19 12.76
CA THR A 298 4.32 13.21 11.69
C THR A 298 4.40 11.77 12.18
N SER A 299 3.91 11.51 13.40
CA SER A 299 3.89 10.19 14.05
C SER A 299 5.26 9.66 14.51
N ASP A 300 6.37 10.38 14.31
CA ASP A 300 7.71 9.96 14.77
C ASP A 300 7.93 10.33 16.24
N ASN A 301 8.53 9.44 17.01
CA ASN A 301 8.96 9.70 18.37
C ASN A 301 10.16 10.63 18.37
N PHE A 302 10.09 11.71 19.15
CA PHE A 302 11.26 12.55 19.39
C PHE A 302 11.89 12.22 20.74
N ALA A 303 11.09 11.91 21.77
CA ALA A 303 11.57 11.65 23.12
C ALA A 303 10.61 10.75 23.92
N TYR A 304 11.04 10.40 25.14
CA TYR A 304 10.24 9.69 26.13
C TYR A 304 10.42 10.32 27.51
N VAL A 305 9.39 10.23 28.34
CA VAL A 305 9.49 10.39 29.80
C VAL A 305 8.96 9.10 30.40
N GLY A 306 9.77 8.34 31.15
CA GLY A 306 9.35 7.00 31.56
C GLY A 306 10.43 6.21 32.28
N ARG A 307 10.04 5.03 32.77
CA ARG A 307 10.91 4.12 33.52
C ARG A 307 12.23 3.81 32.78
N ARG A 308 12.14 3.46 31.49
CA ARG A 308 13.30 3.07 30.67
C ARG A 308 14.37 4.16 30.59
N VAL A 309 13.96 5.42 30.44
CA VAL A 309 14.88 6.57 30.32
C VAL A 309 15.32 7.10 31.68
N GLY A 310 14.96 6.42 32.78
CA GLY A 310 15.38 6.79 34.12
C GLY A 310 14.59 7.96 34.73
N SER A 311 13.44 8.33 34.14
CA SER A 311 12.58 9.37 34.72
C SER A 311 12.08 8.95 36.11
N ARG A 312 11.88 9.94 36.97
CA ARG A 312 11.34 9.81 38.34
C ARG A 312 10.23 10.85 38.56
N VAL A 313 9.70 10.95 39.78
CA VAL A 313 8.84 12.07 40.17
C VAL A 313 9.48 13.39 39.76
N GLY A 314 8.69 14.31 39.20
CA GLY A 314 9.20 15.61 38.81
C GLY A 314 8.44 16.25 37.66
N ASN A 315 9.04 17.33 37.16
CA ASN A 315 8.46 18.22 36.17
C ASN A 315 9.34 18.28 34.93
N TYR A 316 8.77 17.96 33.78
CA TYR A 316 9.48 17.77 32.53
C TYR A 316 8.98 18.76 31.48
N ALA A 317 9.81 19.69 31.04
CA ALA A 317 9.46 20.65 30.00
C ALA A 317 9.48 19.99 28.62
N LEU A 318 8.30 19.96 27.99
CA LEU A 318 8.13 19.63 26.58
C LEU A 318 8.33 20.93 25.78
N ILE A 319 9.36 20.98 24.95
CA ILE A 319 9.80 22.21 24.28
C ILE A 319 9.55 22.09 22.79
N GLY A 320 8.85 23.09 22.23
CA GLY A 320 8.58 23.20 20.79
C GLY A 320 9.71 23.86 20.01
N PRO A 321 9.58 23.94 18.68
CA PRO A 321 10.58 24.54 17.81
C PRO A 321 10.72 26.05 18.08
N GLY A 322 11.96 26.53 18.11
CA GLY A 322 12.26 27.97 18.18
C GLY A 322 12.05 28.64 19.53
N TRP A 323 11.72 27.88 20.59
CA TRP A 323 11.67 28.45 21.94
C TRP A 323 13.07 28.64 22.53
N TYR A 324 13.28 29.81 23.15
CA TYR A 324 14.49 30.14 23.89
C TYR A 324 14.10 30.84 25.19
N GLY A 325 14.69 30.42 26.30
CA GLY A 325 14.41 31.00 27.61
C GLY A 325 15.03 30.16 28.74
N ASN A 326 14.88 30.64 29.97
CA ASN A 326 15.27 29.87 31.15
C ASN A 326 14.06 29.06 31.65
N LEU A 327 14.30 27.81 32.01
CA LEU A 327 13.32 27.00 32.73
C LEU A 327 13.44 27.26 34.24
N PRO A 328 12.34 27.11 35.01
CA PRO A 328 12.38 27.07 36.47
C PRO A 328 13.35 26.00 37.00
N GLU A 329 13.95 26.23 38.16
CA GLU A 329 14.97 25.32 38.74
C GLU A 329 14.45 23.89 38.98
N ASP A 330 13.15 23.74 39.24
CA ASP A 330 12.48 22.46 39.50
C ASP A 330 11.97 21.76 38.24
N VAL A 331 12.30 22.27 37.05
CA VAL A 331 11.83 21.77 35.75
C VAL A 331 13.01 21.28 34.90
N THR A 332 12.96 20.01 34.50
CA THR A 332 13.96 19.38 33.65
C THR A 332 13.54 19.45 32.18
N ALA A 333 14.42 19.92 31.29
CA ALA A 333 14.16 19.90 29.85
C ALA A 333 14.13 18.46 29.32
N VAL A 334 13.08 18.11 28.57
CA VAL A 334 13.08 16.86 27.78
C VAL A 334 13.87 17.08 26.51
N THR A 335 14.84 16.21 26.25
CA THR A 335 15.71 16.31 25.08
C THR A 335 15.64 15.07 24.18
N PRO A 336 15.67 15.22 22.84
CA PRO A 336 15.67 16.49 22.11
C PRO A 336 14.33 17.25 22.23
N SER A 337 14.33 18.55 21.92
CA SER A 337 13.09 19.32 21.75
C SER A 337 12.29 18.80 20.56
N SER A 338 10.98 19.04 20.55
CA SER A 338 10.12 18.68 19.43
C SER A 338 10.47 19.52 18.19
N PRO A 339 10.62 18.89 17.01
CA PRO A 339 10.77 19.61 15.75
C PRO A 339 9.44 20.21 15.24
N THR A 340 8.28 19.78 15.77
CA THR A 340 6.96 20.30 15.40
C THR A 340 6.30 21.00 16.59
N PRO A 341 5.52 22.07 16.35
CA PRO A 341 4.80 22.76 17.42
C PRO A 341 3.71 21.89 18.04
N TRP A 342 3.04 21.06 17.25
CA TRP A 342 2.08 20.10 17.78
C TRP A 342 2.72 18.75 18.04
N ILE A 343 2.42 18.19 19.20
CA ILE A 343 2.82 16.84 19.57
C ILE A 343 1.63 16.05 20.10
N LEU A 344 1.76 14.74 20.02
CA LEU A 344 0.88 13.80 20.70
C LEU A 344 1.65 13.14 21.84
N ILE A 345 1.04 13.11 23.02
CA ILE A 345 1.51 12.31 24.16
C ILE A 345 0.67 11.05 24.23
N LEU A 346 1.35 9.89 24.19
CA LEU A 346 0.77 8.57 24.42
C LEU A 346 1.36 7.97 25.69
N GLY A 347 0.73 8.32 26.82
CA GLY A 347 1.03 7.76 28.14
C GLY A 347 0.47 6.36 28.30
N ARG A 348 1.27 5.45 28.86
CA ARG A 348 0.90 4.08 29.20
C ARG A 348 1.34 3.81 30.64
N THR A 349 0.41 3.38 31.48
CA THR A 349 0.71 2.91 32.85
C THR A 349 0.26 1.46 32.98
N LEU A 350 1.16 0.56 33.34
CA LEU A 350 0.88 -0.87 33.51
C LEU A 350 -0.23 -1.10 34.53
N VAL A 351 -1.13 -2.04 34.24
CA VAL A 351 -2.15 -2.55 35.15
C VAL A 351 -1.86 -4.01 35.44
N ASP A 352 -1.68 -4.37 36.71
CA ASP A 352 -1.45 -5.75 37.14
C ASP A 352 -2.77 -6.47 37.52
N GLY A 353 -3.62 -6.65 36.51
CA GLY A 353 -4.96 -7.22 36.67
C GLY A 353 -6.00 -6.19 37.13
N VAL A 354 -7.28 -6.57 37.04
CA VAL A 354 -8.41 -5.64 37.26
C VAL A 354 -8.46 -5.02 38.65
N ASP A 355 -7.97 -5.73 39.67
CA ASP A 355 -7.94 -5.25 41.06
C ASP A 355 -6.96 -4.07 41.26
N ASP A 356 -6.03 -3.88 40.33
CA ASP A 356 -5.00 -2.83 40.37
C ASP A 356 -5.46 -1.51 39.71
N LEU A 357 -6.62 -1.51 39.04
CA LEU A 357 -7.17 -0.32 38.38
C LEU A 357 -7.27 0.92 39.30
N PRO A 358 -7.75 0.81 40.57
CA PRO A 358 -7.83 1.98 41.44
C PRO A 358 -6.48 2.62 41.73
N ALA A 359 -5.40 1.82 41.83
CA ALA A 359 -4.05 2.35 42.05
C ALA A 359 -3.55 3.11 40.81
N VAL A 360 -3.84 2.60 39.61
CA VAL A 360 -3.47 3.28 38.36
C VAL A 360 -4.29 4.56 38.16
N HIS A 361 -5.60 4.55 38.49
CA HIS A 361 -6.42 5.77 38.46
C HIS A 361 -5.90 6.86 39.40
N ALA A 362 -5.43 6.47 40.59
CA ALA A 362 -4.82 7.41 41.54
C ALA A 362 -3.52 8.04 40.99
N LEU A 363 -2.73 7.30 40.21
CA LEU A 363 -1.56 7.85 39.50
C LEU A 363 -1.97 8.79 38.37
N GLN A 364 -2.92 8.36 37.53
CA GLN A 364 -3.42 9.15 36.39
C GLN A 364 -3.98 10.50 36.82
N ALA A 365 -4.73 10.54 37.92
CA ALA A 365 -5.28 11.77 38.49
C ALA A 365 -4.21 12.80 38.91
N GLN A 366 -2.95 12.38 39.03
CA GLN A 366 -1.83 13.26 39.39
C GLN A 366 -0.98 13.67 38.18
N TYR A 367 -1.18 13.09 36.99
CA TYR A 367 -0.54 13.55 35.78
C TYR A 367 -1.08 14.92 35.38
N LYS A 368 -0.19 15.89 35.14
CA LYS A 368 -0.58 17.25 34.75
C LYS A 368 0.22 17.76 33.58
N LEU A 369 -0.44 18.59 32.78
CA LEU A 369 0.17 19.41 31.75
C LEU A 369 -0.06 20.87 32.14
N THR A 370 0.99 21.66 32.27
CA THR A 370 0.91 23.06 32.67
C THR A 370 1.76 23.92 31.72
N PRO A 371 1.16 24.79 30.90
CA PRO A 371 1.92 25.74 30.09
C PRO A 371 2.84 26.61 30.97
N LEU A 372 4.04 26.91 30.47
CA LEU A 372 5.11 27.53 31.25
C LEU A 372 4.69 28.87 31.91
N ASN A 373 3.92 29.71 31.23
CA ASN A 373 3.40 30.97 31.76
C ASN A 373 2.47 30.82 32.97
N PHE A 374 1.93 29.62 33.22
CA PHE A 374 1.11 29.30 34.38
C PHE A 374 1.90 28.55 35.47
N TRP A 375 3.15 28.17 35.20
CA TRP A 375 3.98 27.46 36.16
C TRP A 375 4.19 28.26 37.45
N GLY A 376 4.09 27.58 38.61
CA GLY A 376 4.29 28.17 39.93
C GLY A 376 3.17 29.11 40.41
N LYS A 377 2.11 29.33 39.62
CA LYS A 377 0.99 30.20 40.02
C LYS A 377 -0.06 29.38 40.80
N PRO A 378 -0.42 29.77 42.04
CA PRO A 378 -1.44 29.09 42.81
C PRO A 378 -2.85 29.32 42.21
N ASP A 379 -3.73 28.33 42.36
CA ASP A 379 -5.16 28.39 42.03
C ASP A 379 -5.50 28.83 40.58
N VAL A 380 -4.57 28.64 39.65
CA VAL A 380 -4.82 28.92 38.24
C VAL A 380 -5.70 27.82 37.64
N GLN A 381 -6.88 28.22 37.19
CA GLN A 381 -7.64 27.42 36.24
C GLN A 381 -7.01 27.58 34.86
N LEU A 382 -6.48 26.49 34.31
CA LEU A 382 -5.93 26.48 32.97
C LEU A 382 -7.05 26.78 31.95
N PRO A 383 -6.78 27.55 30.88
CA PRO A 383 -7.77 27.75 29.83
C PRO A 383 -8.02 26.44 29.09
N GLU A 384 -9.28 26.10 28.82
CA GLU A 384 -9.61 25.02 27.91
C GLU A 384 -9.69 25.56 26.48
N SER A 385 -8.98 24.92 25.55
CA SER A 385 -9.10 25.20 24.11
C SER A 385 -9.40 23.93 23.34
N ARG A 386 -10.34 24.05 22.39
CA ARG A 386 -10.61 23.04 21.36
C ARG A 386 -10.42 23.64 19.96
N GLU A 387 -9.71 24.77 19.89
CA GLU A 387 -9.37 25.43 18.63
C GLU A 387 -8.24 24.65 17.96
N VAL A 388 -8.62 23.76 17.05
CA VAL A 388 -7.70 23.06 16.15
C VAL A 388 -8.28 23.11 14.74
N TYR A 389 -7.41 22.96 13.74
CA TYR A 389 -7.85 22.89 12.35
C TYR A 389 -8.90 21.78 12.17
N LYS A 390 -10.03 22.10 11.54
CA LYS A 390 -11.07 21.12 11.17
C LYS A 390 -10.69 20.44 9.85
N PRO A 391 -10.27 19.18 9.86
CA PRO A 391 -9.86 18.48 8.66
C PRO A 391 -11.08 18.03 7.87
N ALA A 392 -10.84 17.67 6.60
CA ALA A 392 -11.79 16.85 5.87
C ALA A 392 -11.95 15.51 6.59
N ILE A 393 -13.19 15.16 6.95
CA ILE A 393 -13.49 14.03 7.85
C ILE A 393 -13.29 12.67 7.15
N ALA A 394 -13.25 12.64 5.83
CA ALA A 394 -12.97 11.44 5.04
C ALA A 394 -11.68 11.59 4.22
N LEU A 395 -10.72 10.69 4.47
CA LEU A 395 -9.55 10.51 3.59
C LEU A 395 -9.94 9.94 2.21
N ALA A 396 -11.12 9.31 2.11
CA ALA A 396 -11.70 8.79 0.88
C ALA A 396 -13.23 9.00 0.87
N GLY A 397 -13.67 10.14 0.30
CA GLY A 397 -15.06 10.45 -0.07
C GLY A 397 -15.99 10.91 1.06
N THR A 398 -16.35 12.20 1.11
CA THR A 398 -17.61 12.84 0.65
C THR A 398 -17.52 14.37 0.86
N GLU A 399 -18.48 15.13 0.28
CA GLU A 399 -18.64 16.61 0.18
C GLU A 399 -17.47 17.42 -0.43
N ASP A 400 -16.21 17.11 -0.10
CA ASP A 400 -15.02 17.78 -0.63
C ASP A 400 -14.00 16.77 -1.19
N PRO A 401 -14.03 16.47 -2.50
CA PRO A 401 -13.14 15.50 -3.15
C PRO A 401 -11.64 15.82 -3.07
N LEU A 402 -11.27 17.04 -2.69
CA LEU A 402 -9.87 17.47 -2.52
C LEU A 402 -9.55 17.82 -1.06
N GLY A 403 -10.47 17.58 -0.12
CA GLY A 403 -10.35 18.03 1.26
C GLY A 403 -9.12 17.49 2.00
N ALA A 404 -8.67 16.26 1.69
CA ALA A 404 -7.44 15.70 2.24
C ALA A 404 -6.19 16.50 1.82
N TRP A 405 -6.16 17.01 0.59
CA TRP A 405 -5.08 17.86 0.07
C TRP A 405 -5.08 19.25 0.71
N LYS A 406 -6.27 19.85 0.90
CA LYS A 406 -6.42 21.11 1.64
C LYS A 406 -5.95 20.97 3.09
N THR A 407 -6.30 19.84 3.72
CA THR A 407 -5.82 19.48 5.06
C THR A 407 -4.30 19.36 5.07
N LEU A 408 -3.71 18.63 4.12
CA LEU A 408 -2.26 18.51 4.01
C LEU A 408 -1.57 19.87 3.91
N ASN A 409 -2.02 20.76 3.01
CA ASN A 409 -1.43 22.09 2.83
C ASN A 409 -1.50 22.93 4.12
N SER A 410 -2.62 22.84 4.85
CA SER A 410 -2.78 23.52 6.14
C SER A 410 -1.86 22.95 7.21
N MET A 411 -1.69 21.62 7.25
CA MET A 411 -0.80 20.97 8.22
C MET A 411 0.68 21.19 7.93
N LEU A 412 1.07 21.32 6.66
CA LEU A 412 2.44 21.70 6.29
C LEU A 412 2.77 23.14 6.68
N LEU A 413 1.77 24.02 6.75
CA LEU A 413 1.93 25.39 7.27
C LEU A 413 2.02 25.39 8.80
N GLU A 414 1.12 24.67 9.47
CA GLU A 414 1.06 24.61 10.93
C GLU A 414 2.23 23.84 11.55
N ASN A 415 2.73 22.82 10.86
CA ASN A 415 3.86 21.98 11.28
C ASN A 415 4.91 21.96 10.16
N PRO A 416 5.78 22.98 10.08
CA PRO A 416 6.75 23.11 9.01
C PRO A 416 7.65 21.86 8.87
N PRO A 417 7.81 21.32 7.66
CA PRO A 417 8.72 20.21 7.40
C PRO A 417 10.18 20.51 7.72
N ALA A 418 10.98 19.45 7.84
CA ALA A 418 12.42 19.57 7.94
C ALA A 418 13.01 20.24 6.69
N ALA A 419 14.00 21.12 6.87
CA ALA A 419 14.57 21.95 5.80
C ALA A 419 15.14 21.12 4.63
N HIS A 420 15.66 19.91 4.89
CA HIS A 420 16.20 19.04 3.84
C HIS A 420 15.13 18.43 2.93
N HIS A 421 13.84 18.59 3.23
CA HIS A 421 12.73 18.20 2.35
C HIS A 421 12.40 19.25 1.27
N GLU A 422 13.12 20.38 1.21
CA GLU A 422 12.81 21.51 0.31
C GLU A 422 12.65 21.10 -1.16
N VAL A 423 13.54 20.24 -1.68
CA VAL A 423 13.48 19.79 -3.08
C VAL A 423 12.20 18.99 -3.36
N LEU A 424 11.81 18.11 -2.44
CA LEU A 424 10.59 17.32 -2.54
C LEU A 424 9.35 18.22 -2.53
N LEU A 425 9.31 19.18 -1.60
CA LEU A 425 8.19 20.12 -1.48
C LEU A 425 8.08 21.04 -2.70
N LYS A 426 9.20 21.44 -3.32
CA LYS A 426 9.18 22.18 -4.59
C LYS A 426 8.56 21.37 -5.73
N GLN A 427 8.77 20.06 -5.77
CA GLN A 427 8.12 19.19 -6.75
C GLN A 427 6.61 19.10 -6.48
N PHE A 428 6.20 18.89 -5.23
CA PHE A 428 4.79 18.84 -4.83
C PHE A 428 4.06 20.16 -5.09
N ALA A 429 4.74 21.30 -4.95
CA ALA A 429 4.17 22.60 -5.25
C ALA A 429 3.69 22.73 -6.70
N THR A 430 4.29 21.98 -7.65
CA THR A 430 3.88 22.01 -9.07
C THR A 430 2.47 21.44 -9.32
N ILE A 431 1.92 20.71 -8.35
CA ILE A 431 0.57 20.14 -8.38
C ILE A 431 -0.32 20.72 -7.27
N GLY A 432 0.06 21.88 -6.72
CA GLY A 432 -0.72 22.61 -5.71
C GLY A 432 -0.61 22.08 -4.29
N ILE A 433 0.40 21.24 -3.99
CA ILE A 433 0.61 20.66 -2.66
C ILE A 433 1.81 21.31 -1.97
N GLY A 434 1.59 21.94 -0.82
CA GLY A 434 2.61 22.67 -0.08
C GLY A 434 2.03 23.69 0.91
N SER A 435 2.88 24.19 1.80
CA SER A 435 2.51 25.20 2.81
C SER A 435 1.90 26.44 2.15
N GLY A 436 0.66 26.77 2.54
CA GLY A 436 -0.07 27.94 2.04
C GLY A 436 -0.56 27.86 0.59
N LEU A 437 -0.43 26.69 -0.07
CA LEU A 437 -0.96 26.49 -1.41
C LEU A 437 -2.44 26.09 -1.40
N ASP A 438 -3.13 26.35 -2.51
CA ASP A 438 -4.52 25.99 -2.72
C ASP A 438 -4.65 25.04 -3.92
N VAL A 439 -5.02 23.80 -3.62
CA VAL A 439 -5.21 22.74 -4.62
C VAL A 439 -6.38 23.03 -5.58
N GLU A 440 -7.34 23.87 -5.19
CA GLU A 440 -8.50 24.20 -6.04
C GLU A 440 -8.12 25.09 -7.23
N GLN A 441 -7.00 25.81 -7.13
CA GLN A 441 -6.48 26.67 -8.20
C GLN A 441 -5.77 25.88 -9.30
N GLN A 442 -5.60 24.56 -9.12
CA GLN A 442 -4.96 23.71 -10.11
C GLN A 442 -5.89 23.41 -11.29
N PRO A 443 -5.33 23.15 -12.50
CA PRO A 443 -6.10 22.71 -13.65
C PRO A 443 -6.93 21.45 -13.35
N GLU A 444 -8.09 21.31 -14.00
CA GLU A 444 -9.00 20.18 -13.74
C GLU A 444 -8.33 18.82 -13.96
N VAL A 445 -7.39 18.72 -14.90
CA VAL A 445 -6.57 17.53 -15.14
C VAL A 445 -5.76 17.12 -13.90
N VAL A 446 -5.12 18.09 -13.22
CA VAL A 446 -4.36 17.85 -11.98
C VAL A 446 -5.30 17.48 -10.84
N LYS A 447 -6.40 18.22 -10.68
CA LYS A 447 -7.41 17.93 -9.64
C LYS A 447 -7.99 16.52 -9.80
N ASN A 448 -8.25 16.06 -11.02
CA ASN A 448 -8.73 14.70 -11.27
C ASN A 448 -7.68 13.62 -10.96
N ALA A 449 -6.41 13.88 -11.27
CA ALA A 449 -5.32 12.98 -10.88
C ALA A 449 -5.21 12.87 -9.35
N LEU A 450 -5.31 13.98 -8.62
CA LEU A 450 -5.28 14.02 -7.16
C LEU A 450 -6.47 13.29 -6.51
N LYS A 451 -7.68 13.41 -7.09
CA LYS A 451 -8.85 12.61 -6.66
C LYS A 451 -8.60 11.11 -6.85
N ARG A 452 -7.97 10.70 -7.96
CA ARG A 452 -7.58 9.30 -8.23
C ARG A 452 -6.55 8.78 -7.22
N VAL A 453 -5.61 9.61 -6.77
CA VAL A 453 -4.65 9.22 -5.72
C VAL A 453 -5.37 8.88 -4.41
N LEU A 454 -6.36 9.68 -4.00
CA LEU A 454 -7.08 9.45 -2.75
C LEU A 454 -7.87 8.12 -2.74
N SER A 455 -8.30 7.61 -3.89
CA SER A 455 -9.01 6.33 -3.96
C SER A 455 -8.10 5.11 -3.80
N ILE A 456 -6.79 5.25 -4.06
CA ILE A 456 -5.84 4.13 -3.99
C ILE A 456 -4.77 4.27 -2.89
N GLY A 457 -4.59 5.47 -2.33
CA GLY A 457 -3.57 5.75 -1.32
C GLY A 457 -3.68 4.87 -0.06
N ILE A 458 -4.84 4.85 0.60
CA ILE A 458 -5.04 3.99 1.79
C ILE A 458 -4.93 2.50 1.44
N PRO A 459 -5.59 1.97 0.39
CA PRO A 459 -5.39 0.58 -0.05
C PRO A 459 -3.91 0.22 -0.27
N LEU A 460 -3.12 1.12 -0.86
CA LEU A 460 -1.69 0.93 -1.07
C LEU A 460 -0.93 0.79 0.25
N LEU A 461 -1.14 1.71 1.20
CA LEU A 461 -0.49 1.65 2.51
C LEU A 461 -0.88 0.38 3.28
N ARG A 462 -2.17 -0.01 3.26
CA ARG A 462 -2.64 -1.27 3.89
C ARG A 462 -1.98 -2.48 3.26
N GLN A 463 -1.88 -2.53 1.93
CA GLN A 463 -1.26 -3.64 1.23
C GLN A 463 0.24 -3.73 1.53
N GLN A 464 0.94 -2.58 1.61
CA GLN A 464 2.34 -2.55 2.02
C GLN A 464 2.50 -3.20 3.41
N PHE A 465 1.70 -2.80 4.40
CA PHE A 465 1.84 -3.33 5.76
C PHE A 465 1.54 -4.83 5.80
N MET A 466 0.45 -5.24 5.15
CA MET A 466 0.02 -6.64 5.14
C MET A 466 1.01 -7.56 4.43
N SER A 467 1.75 -7.07 3.43
CA SER A 467 2.77 -7.83 2.72
C SER A 467 3.86 -8.39 3.62
N GLY A 468 4.15 -7.71 4.74
CA GLY A 468 5.24 -8.09 5.65
C GLY A 468 6.64 -7.89 5.08
N VAL A 469 6.81 -7.31 3.88
CA VAL A 469 8.13 -7.07 3.25
C VAL A 469 9.05 -6.19 4.11
N TRP A 470 8.46 -5.35 4.96
CA TRP A 470 9.15 -4.51 5.94
C TRP A 470 9.77 -5.30 7.10
N ALA A 471 9.35 -6.54 7.35
CA ALA A 471 9.72 -7.30 8.54
C ALA A 471 10.76 -8.39 8.25
N LYS A 472 11.57 -8.72 9.27
CA LYS A 472 12.38 -9.94 9.28
C LYS A 472 11.54 -11.09 9.82
N PHE A 473 11.47 -12.20 9.09
CA PHE A 473 10.71 -13.38 9.51
C PHE A 473 11.58 -14.35 10.30
N VAL A 474 11.13 -14.72 11.49
CA VAL A 474 11.76 -15.75 12.33
C VAL A 474 10.67 -16.65 12.88
N ASN A 475 10.63 -17.92 12.47
CA ASN A 475 9.63 -18.89 12.92
C ASN A 475 8.16 -18.42 12.75
N GLY A 476 7.86 -17.74 11.64
CA GLY A 476 6.53 -17.16 11.35
C GLY A 476 6.31 -15.76 11.96
N TRP A 477 7.11 -15.37 12.96
CA TRP A 477 7.02 -14.06 13.59
C TRP A 477 7.68 -12.97 12.75
N ARG A 478 6.97 -11.87 12.54
CA ARG A 478 7.43 -10.63 11.89
C ARG A 478 8.11 -9.74 12.93
N TYR A 479 9.44 -9.63 12.85
CA TYR A 479 10.22 -8.68 13.62
C TYR A 479 10.20 -7.32 12.95
N PRO A 480 9.91 -6.24 13.69
CA PRO A 480 9.88 -4.91 13.11
C PRO A 480 11.30 -4.39 12.78
N PRO A 481 11.41 -3.45 11.83
CA PRO A 481 12.60 -2.65 11.59
C PRO A 481 13.11 -2.00 12.87
N ILE A 482 14.43 -1.88 12.99
CA ILE A 482 15.09 -1.28 14.16
C ILE A 482 14.74 0.20 14.37
N ASN A 483 14.32 0.88 13.30
CA ASN A 483 13.99 2.30 13.27
C ASN A 483 12.47 2.57 13.30
N ILE A 484 11.62 1.56 13.50
CA ILE A 484 10.18 1.80 13.73
C ILE A 484 10.00 2.75 14.92
N GLY A 485 9.02 3.64 14.83
CA GLY A 485 8.84 4.75 15.77
C GLY A 485 9.66 5.99 15.41
N ARG A 486 10.73 5.85 14.62
CA ARG A 486 11.60 6.96 14.18
C ARG A 486 12.02 6.81 12.71
N PHE A 487 11.06 6.50 11.84
CA PHE A 487 11.34 6.29 10.43
C PHE A 487 11.92 7.54 9.73
N GLY A 488 11.57 8.74 10.20
CA GLY A 488 12.10 9.98 9.65
C GLY A 488 11.77 10.13 8.17
N ASP A 489 12.78 9.94 7.31
CA ASP A 489 12.66 10.10 5.85
C ASP A 489 12.17 8.83 5.13
N GLU A 490 11.98 7.71 5.85
CA GLU A 490 11.38 6.48 5.29
C GLU A 490 9.86 6.61 5.19
N PHE A 491 9.40 7.54 4.33
CA PHE A 491 8.01 8.01 4.28
C PHE A 491 6.98 6.90 4.08
N LEU A 492 7.29 5.87 3.27
CA LEU A 492 6.38 4.76 3.06
C LEU A 492 6.14 3.95 4.34
N LEU A 493 7.21 3.61 5.07
CA LEU A 493 7.08 2.85 6.32
C LEU A 493 6.48 3.73 7.42
N ARG A 494 6.84 5.01 7.46
CA ARG A 494 6.22 5.99 8.37
C ARG A 494 4.72 6.12 8.15
N ALA A 495 4.28 6.18 6.89
CA ALA A 495 2.86 6.29 6.56
C ALA A 495 2.11 4.98 6.82
N ALA A 496 2.63 3.84 6.38
CA ALA A 496 1.93 2.57 6.42
C ALA A 496 2.10 1.83 7.76
N ASP A 497 3.33 1.57 8.19
CA ASP A 497 3.62 0.70 9.33
C ASP A 497 3.44 1.43 10.68
N GLN A 498 3.73 2.73 10.72
CA GLN A 498 3.68 3.53 11.95
C GLN A 498 2.38 4.34 12.07
N SER A 499 2.06 5.19 11.09
CA SER A 499 0.92 6.11 11.17
C SER A 499 -0.42 5.41 10.94
N LEU A 500 -0.59 4.70 9.82
CA LEU A 500 -1.88 4.09 9.48
C LEU A 500 -2.28 2.96 10.44
N VAL A 501 -1.32 2.11 10.84
CA VAL A 501 -1.60 0.92 11.65
C VAL A 501 -1.67 1.23 13.14
N GLY A 502 -0.79 2.11 13.64
CA GLY A 502 -0.64 2.35 15.07
C GLY A 502 -0.98 3.77 15.53
N ILE A 503 -1.27 4.72 14.64
CA ILE A 503 -1.20 6.18 14.87
C ILE A 503 0.24 6.63 15.10
N THR A 504 0.95 5.92 15.96
CA THR A 504 2.39 5.93 16.18
C THR A 504 2.84 4.52 16.59
N ALA A 505 4.14 4.30 16.73
CA ALA A 505 4.71 3.04 17.19
C ALA A 505 5.85 3.32 18.15
N ASN A 506 5.94 2.55 19.24
CA ASN A 506 7.07 2.65 20.15
C ASN A 506 8.39 2.30 19.45
N ASP A 507 9.46 2.96 19.86
CA ASP A 507 10.82 2.55 19.49
C ASP A 507 11.08 1.12 19.99
N PRO A 508 11.84 0.27 19.27
CA PRO A 508 12.14 -1.10 19.71
C PRO A 508 12.80 -1.20 21.08
N VAL A 509 13.56 -0.17 21.50
CA VAL A 509 14.14 -0.11 22.85
C VAL A 509 13.10 0.06 23.95
N GLU A 510 11.93 0.62 23.63
CA GLU A 510 10.80 0.79 24.54
C GLU A 510 9.86 -0.42 24.47
N ALA A 511 9.47 -0.84 23.27
CA ALA A 511 8.66 -2.03 23.08
C ALA A 511 8.85 -2.65 21.69
N VAL A 512 8.91 -3.99 21.63
CA VAL A 512 8.87 -4.76 20.37
C VAL A 512 7.54 -5.51 20.28
N TYR A 513 6.90 -5.40 19.13
CA TYR A 513 5.68 -6.13 18.79
C TYR A 513 5.97 -7.12 17.67
N LEU A 514 5.92 -8.41 17.97
CA LEU A 514 6.03 -9.45 16.95
C LEU A 514 4.64 -9.86 16.50
N VAL A 515 4.39 -9.83 15.19
CA VAL A 515 3.11 -10.23 14.61
C VAL A 515 3.26 -11.62 13.98
N ASN A 516 2.32 -12.52 14.22
CA ASN A 516 2.26 -13.81 13.54
C ASN A 516 0.84 -14.12 13.05
N LEU A 517 0.74 -14.51 11.79
CA LEU A 517 -0.51 -14.84 11.09
C LEU A 517 -0.53 -16.29 10.61
N THR A 518 0.56 -17.04 10.80
CA THR A 518 0.74 -18.39 10.25
C THR A 518 1.28 -19.37 11.27
N ASP A 519 1.02 -20.65 11.05
CA ASP A 519 1.64 -21.74 11.82
C ASP A 519 3.07 -22.05 11.33
N ASN A 520 3.66 -23.10 11.91
CA ASN A 520 5.01 -23.58 11.61
C ASN A 520 5.17 -24.16 10.19
N SER A 521 4.08 -24.40 9.47
CA SER A 521 4.06 -24.82 8.07
C SER A 521 3.82 -23.66 7.10
N GLY A 522 3.55 -22.46 7.63
CA GLY A 522 3.24 -21.27 6.83
C GLY A 522 1.75 -21.14 6.47
N GLU A 523 0.88 -21.98 7.02
CA GLU A 523 -0.57 -21.91 6.79
C GLU A 523 -1.23 -20.87 7.70
N PRO A 524 -2.29 -20.17 7.25
CA PRO A 524 -2.98 -19.18 8.07
C PRO A 524 -3.52 -19.74 9.40
N LEU A 525 -3.43 -18.94 10.46
CA LEU A 525 -4.00 -19.27 11.77
C LEU A 525 -5.54 -19.15 11.73
N THR A 526 -6.23 -20.22 12.10
CA THR A 526 -7.70 -20.30 12.01
C THR A 526 -8.32 -20.92 13.27
N GLY A 527 -9.58 -20.61 13.55
CA GLY A 527 -10.28 -21.12 14.73
C GLY A 527 -10.62 -22.60 14.74
N ILE A 528 -10.48 -23.27 13.59
CA ILE A 528 -10.85 -24.68 13.41
C ILE A 528 -9.76 -25.64 13.91
N HIS A 529 -8.54 -25.14 14.15
CA HIS A 529 -7.37 -25.92 14.53
C HIS A 529 -6.89 -25.59 15.93
N LYS A 530 -6.04 -26.47 16.45
CA LYS A 530 -5.42 -26.30 17.76
C LYS A 530 -3.95 -25.94 17.59
N TYR A 531 -3.51 -24.92 18.30
CA TYR A 531 -2.13 -24.47 18.22
C TYR A 531 -1.48 -24.35 19.58
N GLU A 532 -0.16 -24.55 19.59
CA GLU A 532 0.68 -24.41 20.77
C GLU A 532 1.88 -23.52 20.48
N VAL A 533 2.26 -22.70 21.47
CA VAL A 533 3.57 -22.04 21.53
C VAL A 533 4.25 -22.50 22.81
N THR A 534 5.42 -23.12 22.67
CA THR A 534 6.18 -23.61 23.82
C THR A 534 7.47 -22.84 23.96
N PHE A 535 7.63 -22.16 25.10
CA PHE A 535 8.89 -21.56 25.52
C PHE A 535 9.65 -22.58 26.37
N PRO A 536 10.82 -23.06 25.93
CA PRO A 536 11.69 -23.88 26.77
C PRO A 536 12.06 -23.16 28.07
N LYS A 537 12.44 -23.93 29.10
CA LYS A 537 12.89 -23.39 30.38
C LYS A 537 14.00 -22.35 30.18
N GLY A 538 13.79 -21.11 30.65
CA GLY A 538 14.77 -20.03 30.56
C GLY A 538 14.85 -19.39 29.17
N TYR A 539 13.88 -19.66 28.30
CA TYR A 539 13.79 -19.11 26.95
C TYR A 539 12.48 -18.34 26.73
N GLU A 540 11.82 -17.94 27.82
CA GLU A 540 10.75 -16.95 27.80
C GLU A 540 11.21 -15.62 27.18
N PRO A 541 10.28 -14.76 26.70
CA PRO A 541 10.63 -13.46 26.11
C PRO A 541 11.54 -12.62 27.03
N PRO A 542 12.75 -12.24 26.57
CA PRO A 542 13.73 -11.57 27.43
C PRO A 542 13.46 -10.05 27.47
N VAL A 543 12.92 -9.61 28.61
CA VAL A 543 12.45 -8.23 28.86
C VAL A 543 12.83 -7.77 30.26
N ASP A 544 12.96 -6.46 30.46
CA ASP A 544 13.17 -5.84 31.78
C ASP A 544 11.89 -5.26 32.41
N ALA A 545 10.78 -5.21 31.66
CA ALA A 545 9.48 -4.78 32.19
C ALA A 545 8.46 -5.93 32.24
N PHE A 546 7.83 -6.25 31.10
CA PHE A 546 6.85 -7.34 31.00
C PHE A 546 6.61 -7.75 29.55
N TRP A 547 5.93 -8.87 29.33
CA TRP A 547 5.47 -9.28 28.01
C TRP A 547 4.06 -9.86 28.02
N SER A 548 3.36 -9.76 26.88
CA SER A 548 2.03 -10.34 26.70
C SER A 548 1.82 -10.80 25.26
N MET A 549 1.09 -11.90 25.08
CA MET A 549 0.62 -12.38 23.79
C MET A 549 -0.89 -12.16 23.72
N THR A 550 -1.37 -11.57 22.63
CA THR A 550 -2.78 -11.21 22.45
C THR A 550 -3.28 -11.71 21.09
N VAL A 551 -4.53 -12.18 21.04
CA VAL A 551 -5.18 -12.66 19.81
C VAL A 551 -6.20 -11.63 19.29
N TYR A 552 -6.21 -11.46 17.97
CA TYR A 552 -7.10 -10.56 17.24
C TYR A 552 -7.81 -11.28 16.10
N GLY A 553 -9.03 -10.85 15.80
CA GLY A 553 -9.71 -11.21 14.55
C GLY A 553 -9.12 -10.47 13.36
N THR A 554 -9.52 -10.84 12.15
CA THR A 554 -9.11 -10.16 10.90
C THR A 554 -9.64 -8.73 10.77
N ASP A 555 -10.54 -8.32 11.66
CA ASP A 555 -11.04 -6.96 11.83
C ASP A 555 -10.16 -6.10 12.78
N TYR A 556 -9.02 -6.65 13.24
CA TYR A 556 -8.06 -6.01 14.14
C TYR A 556 -8.59 -5.75 15.57
N ASN A 557 -9.71 -6.37 15.96
CA ASN A 557 -10.28 -6.27 17.31
C ASN A 557 -10.06 -7.55 18.11
N PHE A 558 -10.21 -7.46 19.44
CA PHE A 558 -10.21 -8.64 20.29
C PHE A 558 -11.38 -9.55 19.96
N ILE A 559 -11.14 -10.86 20.07
CA ILE A 559 -12.17 -11.87 19.87
C ILE A 559 -12.94 -12.07 21.18
N PRO A 560 -14.27 -11.82 21.23
CA PRO A 560 -15.09 -12.11 22.40
C PRO A 560 -14.98 -13.57 22.83
N ASN A 561 -14.86 -13.83 24.13
CA ASN A 561 -14.79 -15.18 24.69
C ASN A 561 -15.38 -15.23 26.11
N HIS A 562 -15.82 -16.42 26.53
CA HIS A 562 -16.61 -16.60 27.75
C HIS A 562 -15.81 -16.42 29.06
N ILE A 563 -14.48 -16.47 29.02
CA ILE A 563 -13.62 -16.22 30.18
C ILE A 563 -13.07 -14.78 30.22
N ASN A 564 -13.47 -13.92 29.27
CA ASN A 564 -13.01 -12.53 29.13
C ASN A 564 -11.48 -12.38 29.18
N ARG A 565 -10.75 -13.32 28.54
CA ARG A 565 -9.28 -13.28 28.44
C ARG A 565 -8.87 -12.89 27.03
N TYR A 566 -8.16 -11.78 26.89
CA TYR A 566 -7.70 -11.29 25.59
C TYR A 566 -6.17 -11.33 25.46
N SER A 567 -5.44 -11.38 26.57
CA SER A 567 -4.00 -11.53 26.58
C SER A 567 -3.55 -12.60 27.59
N ILE A 568 -2.35 -13.14 27.38
CA ILE A 568 -1.65 -14.03 28.31
C ILE A 568 -0.16 -13.67 28.36
N GLY A 569 0.48 -13.72 29.53
CA GLY A 569 1.84 -13.23 29.70
C GLY A 569 2.50 -13.71 30.99
N ASP A 570 3.67 -13.13 31.29
CA ASP A 570 4.42 -13.32 32.54
C ASP A 570 3.62 -12.95 33.81
N ARG A 571 2.69 -12.02 33.67
CA ARG A 571 1.81 -11.55 34.77
C ARG A 571 0.50 -12.32 34.87
N THR A 572 0.22 -13.27 33.98
CA THR A 572 -1.04 -14.03 34.06
C THR A 572 -1.00 -14.97 35.26
N ARG A 573 -1.88 -14.69 36.24
CA ARG A 573 -1.99 -15.50 37.46
C ARG A 573 -2.34 -16.96 37.13
N GLY A 574 -1.59 -17.89 37.72
CA GLY A 574 -1.85 -19.32 37.64
C GLY A 574 -1.27 -20.05 36.44
N VAL A 575 -0.52 -19.38 35.54
CA VAL A 575 0.19 -20.05 34.44
C VAL A 575 1.07 -21.18 35.01
N LYS A 576 0.85 -22.39 34.52
CA LYS A 576 1.54 -23.61 34.94
C LYS A 576 2.76 -23.85 34.07
N LYS A 577 3.86 -24.27 34.71
CA LYS A 577 5.05 -24.77 34.01
C LYS A 577 4.87 -26.23 33.62
N ASN A 578 5.52 -26.62 32.53
CA ASN A 578 5.65 -27.99 32.09
C ASN A 578 6.58 -28.77 33.04
N ALA A 579 6.59 -30.09 32.95
CA ALA A 579 7.46 -30.95 33.78
C ALA A 579 8.97 -30.69 33.59
N ASP A 580 9.37 -30.23 32.40
CA ASP A 580 10.75 -29.83 32.07
C ASP A 580 11.10 -28.39 32.50
N GLY A 581 10.12 -27.68 33.09
CA GLY A 581 10.24 -26.29 33.52
C GLY A 581 10.00 -25.25 32.42
N GLY A 582 9.66 -25.67 31.19
CA GLY A 582 9.18 -24.77 30.14
C GLY A 582 7.74 -24.30 30.37
N THR A 583 7.21 -23.54 29.43
CA THR A 583 5.80 -23.08 29.45
C THR A 583 5.18 -23.28 28.08
N THR A 584 4.08 -24.02 28.01
CA THR A 584 3.27 -24.15 26.80
C THR A 584 2.00 -23.30 26.94
N PHE A 585 1.73 -22.49 25.92
CA PHE A 585 0.47 -21.75 25.77
C PHE A 585 -0.39 -22.40 24.69
N TYR A 586 -1.68 -22.51 24.97
CA TYR A 586 -2.67 -23.11 24.08
C TYR A 586 -3.47 -22.01 23.38
N LEU A 587 -3.52 -22.04 22.05
CA LEU A 587 -4.23 -21.08 21.20
C LEU A 587 -5.28 -21.85 20.39
N GLN A 588 -6.53 -21.79 20.85
CA GLN A 588 -7.65 -22.54 20.23
C GLN A 588 -9.01 -22.00 20.72
N ASN A 589 -10.07 -22.30 19.95
CA ASN A 589 -11.42 -21.80 20.21
C ASN A 589 -12.06 -22.43 21.46
N GLU A 590 -11.95 -23.75 21.59
CA GLU A 590 -12.52 -24.50 22.72
C GLU A 590 -11.50 -24.70 23.84
N SER A 591 -11.98 -24.87 25.08
CA SER A 591 -11.10 -25.14 26.23
C SER A 591 -10.22 -26.38 26.00
N PRO A 592 -8.90 -26.34 26.28
CA PRO A 592 -8.02 -27.51 26.22
C PRO A 592 -8.22 -28.48 27.40
N GLY A 593 -9.23 -28.23 28.25
CA GLY A 593 -9.56 -29.00 29.44
C GLY A 593 -9.12 -28.29 30.73
N PRO A 594 -9.77 -28.56 31.87
CA PRO A 594 -9.62 -27.78 33.11
C PRO A 594 -8.17 -27.63 33.60
N GLU A 595 -7.33 -28.65 33.38
CA GLU A 595 -5.94 -28.62 33.82
C GLU A 595 -5.05 -27.66 33.04
N LYS A 596 -5.46 -27.29 31.82
CA LYS A 596 -4.71 -26.48 30.85
C LYS A 596 -5.27 -25.05 30.67
N GLU A 597 -6.45 -24.76 31.21
CA GLU A 597 -7.13 -23.46 31.06
C GLU A 597 -6.32 -22.27 31.59
N SER A 598 -5.46 -22.48 32.58
CA SER A 598 -4.57 -21.43 33.08
C SER A 598 -3.60 -20.90 32.03
N ASN A 599 -3.24 -21.74 31.04
CA ASN A 599 -2.29 -21.42 29.98
C ASN A 599 -2.98 -21.19 28.63
N TRP A 600 -4.31 -21.17 28.62
CA TRP A 600 -5.12 -21.07 27.42
C TRP A 600 -5.45 -19.61 27.10
N LEU A 601 -5.32 -19.25 25.83
CA LEU A 601 -5.84 -18.01 25.28
C LEU A 601 -6.89 -18.37 24.22
N PRO A 602 -8.19 -18.07 24.47
CA PRO A 602 -9.26 -18.39 23.54
C PRO A 602 -9.07 -17.69 22.18
N THR A 603 -9.30 -18.44 21.10
CA THR A 603 -9.42 -17.91 19.75
C THR A 603 -10.89 -17.89 19.32
N GLY A 604 -11.21 -17.30 18.17
CA GLY A 604 -12.55 -17.41 17.57
C GLY A 604 -12.67 -18.65 16.68
N SER A 605 -13.79 -18.79 15.96
CA SER A 605 -13.97 -19.80 14.90
C SER A 605 -13.33 -19.40 13.57
N GLU A 606 -13.10 -18.11 13.37
CA GLU A 606 -12.60 -17.53 12.11
C GLU A 606 -11.06 -17.47 12.07
N ALA A 607 -10.51 -16.92 10.98
CA ALA A 607 -9.11 -16.56 10.90
C ALA A 607 -8.74 -15.52 11.97
N TRP A 608 -7.53 -15.65 12.52
CA TRP A 608 -7.02 -14.78 13.56
C TRP A 608 -5.52 -14.56 13.39
N PHE A 609 -4.98 -13.58 14.10
CA PHE A 609 -3.54 -13.40 14.23
C PHE A 609 -3.20 -13.01 15.66
N THR A 610 -1.92 -13.10 15.99
CA THR A 610 -1.46 -12.76 17.34
C THR A 610 -0.31 -11.77 17.32
N ILE A 611 -0.25 -10.97 18.37
CA ILE A 611 0.85 -10.05 18.65
C ILE A 611 1.48 -10.43 19.99
N LEU A 612 2.78 -10.73 19.98
CA LEU A 612 3.62 -10.83 21.17
C LEU A 612 4.26 -9.46 21.43
N ARG A 613 3.92 -8.83 22.55
CA ARG A 613 4.40 -7.53 23.00
C ARG A 613 5.45 -7.73 24.08
N MET A 614 6.59 -7.08 23.92
CA MET A 614 7.71 -7.15 24.85
C MET A 614 8.13 -5.73 25.20
N TYR A 615 8.03 -5.36 26.47
CA TYR A 615 8.32 -4.00 26.95
C TYR A 615 9.69 -3.95 27.64
N ILE A 616 10.48 -2.94 27.29
CA ILE A 616 11.91 -2.84 27.59
C ILE A 616 12.62 -4.15 27.23
N PRO A 617 12.56 -4.58 25.94
CA PRO A 617 13.15 -5.84 25.52
C PRO A 617 14.67 -5.79 25.52
N HIS A 618 15.30 -6.94 25.75
CA HIS A 618 16.76 -7.06 25.65
C HIS A 618 17.23 -6.87 24.20
N PRO A 619 18.51 -6.47 23.99
CA PRO A 619 19.06 -6.25 22.63
C PRO A 619 18.89 -7.43 21.66
N ALA A 620 18.89 -8.67 22.17
CA ALA A 620 18.70 -9.85 21.33
C ALA A 620 17.32 -9.87 20.63
N VAL A 621 16.27 -9.33 21.25
CA VAL A 621 14.93 -9.20 20.62
C VAL A 621 14.95 -8.08 19.59
N ILE A 622 15.51 -6.94 19.98
CA ILE A 622 15.61 -5.73 19.16
C ILE A 622 16.34 -6.02 17.83
N ASN A 623 17.43 -6.79 17.89
CA ASN A 623 18.22 -7.19 16.73
C ASN A 623 17.68 -8.44 15.99
N ALA A 624 16.54 -8.97 16.44
CA ALA A 624 15.94 -10.20 15.92
C ALA A 624 16.91 -11.41 15.94
N GLU A 625 17.67 -11.53 17.03
CA GLU A 625 18.61 -12.62 17.33
C GLU A 625 17.97 -13.67 18.25
N TRP A 626 17.17 -13.23 19.22
CA TRP A 626 16.29 -14.10 19.97
C TRP A 626 15.24 -14.65 19.01
N LYS A 627 15.13 -15.98 18.94
CA LYS A 627 14.22 -16.65 18.01
C LYS A 627 12.98 -17.08 18.75
N CYS A 628 11.92 -16.27 18.70
CA CYS A 628 10.62 -16.63 19.25
C CYS A 628 10.20 -18.03 18.73
N PRO A 629 9.78 -18.97 19.61
CA PRO A 629 9.29 -20.27 19.19
C PRO A 629 8.13 -20.15 18.20
N PRO A 630 8.02 -21.07 17.20
CA PRO A 630 6.93 -21.05 16.25
C PRO A 630 5.59 -21.37 16.92
N ILE A 631 4.50 -20.93 16.30
CA ILE A 631 3.15 -21.43 16.59
C ILE A 631 3.00 -22.76 15.86
N THR A 632 2.80 -23.86 16.59
CA THR A 632 2.71 -25.20 16.02
C THR A 632 1.27 -25.67 16.00
N LYS A 633 0.78 -26.15 14.86
CA LYS A 633 -0.51 -26.86 14.78
C LYS A 633 -0.37 -28.27 15.37
N VAL A 634 -1.33 -28.72 16.19
CA VAL A 634 -1.23 -29.96 16.98
C VAL A 634 -2.37 -30.98 16.77
N ASP A 635 -3.19 -30.81 15.74
CA ASP A 635 -4.34 -31.67 15.42
C ASP A 635 -4.35 -32.23 13.99
#